data_AF-A0PEV2-F1
#
_entry.id   AF-A0PEV2-F1
#
_cell.length_a   1.000
_cell.length_b   1.000
_cell.length_c   1.000
_cell.angle_alpha   90.00
_cell.angle_beta   90.00
_cell.angle_gamma   90.00
#
_symmetry.space_group_name_H-M   'P 1'
#
loop_
_entity.id
_entity.type
_entity.pdbx_description
1 polymer ?
#
loop_
_entity_poly.entity_id
_entity_poly.type
_entity_poly.pdbx_seq_one_letter_code
_entity_poly.pdbx_strand_id
1 'polypeptide(L)'
;DVTYGWWAGNAGVTNKSGKFIAAHIAHTGLIAFAAGGSTLWELARYNPEIPMGHQSSIFLAHLASIGIGFDEAGAWTGAGVASIAIVHLVLSMVYGAGGLLHSVLFVGDMQDSEVPQARKFKLEWDNPDNQTFILGHHLLFFGVACIWFVEWARIHGIYDPAIGAVRQVEYNLNLTSIWNHQFDFLAIDSLEDVLGGHAFLAFLKITGGAFHIATKQVGEYTKFKGAGLLSAEAILSFSCAGLG
;
A
#
# COMPACT_ATOMS: atom_id res chain seq x y z
N ASP A 1 18.90 -17.39 23.90
CA ASP A 1 18.21 -17.76 22.65
C ASP A 1 16.92 -18.47 22.92
N VAL A 2 15.83 -17.98 22.32
CA VAL A 2 14.54 -18.65 22.30
C VAL A 2 14.54 -19.63 21.13
N THR A 3 14.20 -20.89 21.38
CA THR A 3 14.07 -21.90 20.32
C THR A 3 12.59 -22.07 19.98
N TYR A 4 12.22 -21.80 18.73
CA TYR A 4 10.85 -21.98 18.23
C TYR A 4 10.69 -23.36 17.59
N GLY A 5 9.52 -23.98 17.78
CA GLY A 5 9.13 -25.16 17.00
C GLY A 5 8.91 -24.81 15.52
N TRP A 6 8.95 -25.80 14.63
CA TRP A 6 8.79 -25.58 13.17
C TRP A 6 7.48 -24.88 12.80
N TRP A 7 6.41 -25.10 13.58
CA TRP A 7 5.10 -24.47 13.42
C TRP A 7 5.10 -22.96 13.72
N ALA A 8 6.11 -22.45 14.43
CA ALA A 8 6.36 -21.03 14.69
C ALA A 8 7.63 -20.53 14.01
N GLY A 9 8.08 -21.19 12.93
CA GLY A 9 9.36 -20.90 12.28
C GLY A 9 9.56 -19.43 11.89
N ASN A 10 8.48 -18.74 11.51
CA ASN A 10 8.53 -17.31 11.15
C ASN A 10 8.89 -16.40 12.34
N ALA A 11 8.65 -16.79 13.58
CA ALA A 11 9.13 -16.02 14.74
C ALA A 11 10.66 -15.97 14.82
N GLY A 12 11.36 -16.90 14.14
CA GLY A 12 12.82 -16.93 14.06
C GLY A 12 13.44 -15.82 13.20
N VAL A 13 12.65 -15.05 12.44
CA VAL A 13 13.16 -13.92 11.63
C VAL A 13 13.05 -12.56 12.31
N THR A 14 12.37 -12.48 13.47
CA THR A 14 12.04 -11.21 14.15
C THR A 14 13.25 -10.34 14.46
N ASN A 15 14.38 -10.95 14.83
CA ASN A 15 15.63 -10.23 15.15
C ASN A 15 16.67 -10.32 14.01
N LYS A 16 16.24 -10.66 12.80
CA LYS A 16 17.11 -10.82 11.62
C LYS A 16 16.61 -9.89 10.53
N SER A 17 17.00 -8.63 10.61
CA SER A 17 16.44 -7.56 9.75
C SER A 17 16.51 -7.90 8.26
N GLY A 18 17.58 -8.55 7.79
CA GLY A 18 17.69 -9.01 6.40
C GLY A 18 16.69 -10.09 6.02
N LYS A 19 16.45 -11.08 6.90
CA LYS A 19 15.45 -12.13 6.68
C LYS A 19 14.03 -11.62 6.85
N PHE A 20 13.82 -10.66 7.75
CA PHE A 20 12.55 -9.97 7.91
C PHE A 20 12.17 -9.21 6.64
N ILE A 21 13.11 -8.46 6.06
CA ILE A 21 12.94 -7.79 4.76
C ILE A 21 12.64 -8.80 3.66
N ALA A 22 13.40 -9.91 3.60
CA ALA A 22 13.19 -10.97 2.60
C ALA A 22 11.75 -11.50 2.59
N ALA A 23 11.21 -11.81 3.77
CA ALA A 23 9.86 -12.34 3.92
C ALA A 23 8.80 -11.36 3.40
N HIS A 24 8.92 -10.07 3.76
CA HIS A 24 7.96 -9.05 3.35
C HIS A 24 8.02 -8.77 1.84
N ILE A 25 9.23 -8.63 1.26
CA ILE A 25 9.38 -8.42 -0.18
C ILE A 25 8.83 -9.62 -0.97
N ALA A 26 9.14 -10.85 -0.55
CA ALA A 26 8.62 -12.05 -1.21
C ALA A 26 7.08 -12.10 -1.14
N HIS A 27 6.49 -11.74 0.01
CA HIS A 27 5.04 -11.67 0.15
C HIS A 27 4.42 -10.57 -0.73
N THR A 28 5.04 -9.40 -0.84
CA THR A 28 4.63 -8.36 -1.82
C THR A 28 4.67 -8.89 -3.26
N GLY A 29 5.67 -9.72 -3.59
CA GLY A 29 5.74 -10.43 -4.86
C GLY A 29 4.54 -11.34 -5.11
N LEU A 30 4.09 -12.09 -4.10
CA LEU A 30 2.89 -12.92 -4.19
C LEU A 30 1.62 -12.09 -4.41
N ILE A 31 1.50 -10.94 -3.74
CA ILE A 31 0.37 -10.01 -3.93
C ILE A 31 0.35 -9.48 -5.38
N ALA A 32 1.49 -9.01 -5.89
CA ALA A 32 1.60 -8.54 -7.27
C ALA A 32 1.32 -9.65 -8.29
N PHE A 33 1.80 -10.87 -8.03
CA PHE A 33 1.53 -12.04 -8.87
C PHE A 33 0.03 -12.37 -8.90
N ALA A 34 -0.62 -12.40 -7.73
CA ALA A 34 -2.05 -12.65 -7.63
C ALA A 34 -2.86 -11.56 -8.36
N ALA A 35 -2.51 -10.28 -8.21
CA ALA A 35 -3.17 -9.18 -8.90
C ALA A 35 -3.06 -9.32 -10.43
N GLY A 36 -1.85 -9.50 -10.96
CA GLY A 36 -1.64 -9.64 -12.40
C GLY A 36 -2.26 -10.91 -12.98
N GLY A 37 -2.04 -12.06 -12.34
CA GLY A 37 -2.55 -13.35 -12.79
C GLY A 37 -4.08 -13.41 -12.76
N SER A 38 -4.70 -12.91 -11.70
CA SER A 38 -6.17 -12.89 -11.59
C SER A 38 -6.79 -11.93 -12.59
N THR A 39 -6.17 -10.76 -12.84
CA THR A 39 -6.65 -9.82 -13.86
C THR A 39 -6.65 -10.44 -15.26
N LEU A 40 -5.59 -11.15 -15.66
CA LEU A 40 -5.56 -11.86 -16.94
C LEU A 40 -6.57 -13.00 -17.00
N TRP A 41 -6.75 -13.72 -15.88
CA TRP A 41 -7.72 -14.80 -15.79
C TRP A 41 -9.19 -14.31 -15.88
N GLU A 42 -9.49 -13.14 -15.31
CA GLU A 42 -10.78 -12.49 -15.50
C GLU A 42 -10.96 -12.00 -16.94
N LEU A 43 -9.95 -11.31 -17.50
CA LEU A 43 -10.00 -10.80 -18.87
C LEU A 43 -10.21 -11.92 -19.90
N ALA A 44 -9.52 -13.06 -19.74
CA ALA A 44 -9.62 -14.19 -20.68
C ALA A 44 -10.99 -14.86 -20.71
N ARG A 45 -11.83 -14.64 -19.70
CA ARG A 45 -13.18 -15.23 -19.58
C ARG A 45 -14.29 -14.19 -19.60
N TYR A 46 -13.93 -12.92 -19.79
CA TYR A 46 -14.88 -11.82 -19.81
C TYR A 46 -15.87 -12.03 -20.96
N ASN A 47 -17.17 -11.95 -20.64
CA ASN A 47 -18.23 -11.94 -21.64
C ASN A 47 -18.89 -10.55 -21.68
N PRO A 48 -18.81 -9.79 -22.80
CA PRO A 48 -19.45 -8.48 -22.92
C PRO A 48 -20.98 -8.54 -22.92
N GLU A 49 -21.58 -9.69 -23.20
CA GLU A 49 -23.04 -9.87 -23.16
C GLU A 49 -23.59 -9.93 -21.72
N ILE A 50 -22.71 -10.09 -20.72
CA ILE A 50 -23.08 -10.21 -19.31
C ILE A 50 -22.57 -8.97 -18.55
N PRO A 51 -23.43 -8.27 -17.78
CA PRO A 51 -23.00 -7.16 -16.93
C PRO A 51 -21.84 -7.56 -16.03
N MET A 52 -20.82 -6.70 -15.89
CA MET A 52 -19.59 -7.02 -15.15
C MET A 52 -19.85 -7.46 -13.70
N GLY A 53 -20.84 -6.86 -13.02
CA GLY A 53 -21.23 -7.26 -11.66
C GLY A 53 -21.87 -8.64 -11.53
N HIS A 54 -22.27 -9.28 -12.66
CA HIS A 54 -22.85 -10.62 -12.68
C HIS A 54 -21.85 -11.70 -13.10
N GLN A 55 -20.61 -11.32 -13.40
CA GLN A 55 -19.49 -12.22 -13.64
C GLN A 55 -18.42 -12.01 -12.56
N SER A 56 -17.55 -13.01 -12.33
CA SER A 56 -16.44 -12.89 -11.38
C SER A 56 -15.41 -11.90 -11.93
N SER A 57 -15.65 -10.61 -11.71
CA SER A 57 -14.91 -9.49 -12.27
C SER A 57 -14.53 -8.49 -11.17
N ILE A 58 -13.73 -8.96 -10.21
CA ILE A 58 -13.27 -8.12 -9.10
C ILE A 58 -12.18 -7.17 -9.62
N PHE A 59 -11.17 -7.69 -10.31
CA PHE A 59 -10.04 -6.89 -10.79
C PHE A 59 -10.45 -6.02 -11.99
N LEU A 60 -11.25 -6.56 -12.91
CA LEU A 60 -11.77 -5.78 -14.04
C LEU A 60 -12.64 -4.61 -13.59
N ALA A 61 -13.50 -4.81 -12.58
CA ALA A 61 -14.34 -3.74 -12.05
C ALA A 61 -13.52 -2.63 -11.37
N HIS A 62 -12.45 -2.99 -10.65
CA HIS A 62 -11.54 -2.00 -10.06
C HIS A 62 -10.76 -1.21 -11.12
N LEU A 63 -10.37 -1.83 -12.23
CA LEU A 63 -9.73 -1.11 -13.33
C LEU A 63 -10.74 -0.21 -14.06
N ALA A 64 -11.96 -0.68 -14.28
CA ALA A 64 -13.02 0.10 -14.89
C ALA A 64 -13.39 1.33 -14.03
N SER A 65 -13.44 1.20 -12.70
CA SER A 65 -13.77 2.34 -11.82
C SER A 65 -12.75 3.47 -11.93
N ILE A 66 -11.47 3.15 -12.13
CA ILE A 66 -10.41 4.15 -12.37
C ILE A 66 -10.26 4.54 -13.85
N GLY A 67 -11.23 4.21 -14.71
CA GLY A 67 -11.24 4.63 -16.11
C GLY A 67 -10.36 3.79 -17.06
N ILE A 68 -9.82 2.65 -16.61
CA ILE A 68 -9.04 1.74 -17.47
C ILE A 68 -9.96 0.68 -18.07
N GLY A 69 -9.78 0.39 -19.36
CA GLY A 69 -10.60 -0.57 -20.11
C GLY A 69 -11.53 0.06 -21.13
N PHE A 70 -11.64 1.39 -21.17
CA PHE A 70 -12.47 2.13 -22.11
C PHE A 70 -11.68 2.55 -23.36
N ASP A 71 -12.34 2.56 -24.51
CA ASP A 71 -11.80 3.13 -25.75
C ASP A 71 -12.11 4.64 -25.89
N GLU A 72 -11.68 5.25 -27.00
CA GLU A 72 -11.92 6.69 -27.28
C GLU A 72 -13.41 7.04 -27.41
N ALA A 73 -14.28 6.05 -27.69
CA ALA A 73 -15.72 6.23 -27.77
C ALA A 73 -16.41 6.05 -26.41
N GLY A 74 -15.67 5.70 -25.35
CA GLY A 74 -16.20 5.46 -24.01
C GLY A 74 -16.84 4.07 -23.84
N ALA A 75 -16.63 3.15 -24.79
CA ALA A 75 -17.08 1.77 -24.66
C ALA A 75 -16.02 0.94 -23.92
N TRP A 76 -16.46 0.08 -22.99
CA TRP A 76 -15.54 -0.83 -22.31
C TRP A 76 -15.15 -1.97 -23.24
N THR A 77 -13.88 -2.03 -23.61
CA THR A 77 -13.28 -3.02 -24.53
C THR A 77 -12.14 -3.81 -23.89
N GLY A 78 -11.79 -3.50 -22.64
CA GLY A 78 -10.61 -4.05 -21.97
C GLY A 78 -9.31 -3.37 -22.40
N ALA A 79 -9.38 -2.20 -23.04
CA ALA A 79 -8.22 -1.41 -23.45
C ALA A 79 -7.25 -1.17 -22.27
N GLY A 80 -5.98 -1.53 -22.44
CA GLY A 80 -4.93 -1.34 -21.42
C GLY A 80 -4.95 -2.33 -20.25
N VAL A 81 -6.01 -3.12 -20.05
CA VAL A 81 -6.13 -4.07 -18.92
C VAL A 81 -4.99 -5.09 -18.94
N ALA A 82 -4.71 -5.71 -20.10
CA ALA A 82 -3.63 -6.68 -20.23
C ALA A 82 -2.27 -6.07 -19.90
N SER A 83 -2.02 -4.82 -20.31
CA SER A 83 -0.76 -4.11 -20.02
C SER A 83 -0.56 -3.94 -18.52
N ILE A 84 -1.58 -3.48 -17.79
CA ILE A 84 -1.51 -3.33 -16.32
C ILE A 84 -1.27 -4.67 -15.65
N ALA A 85 -1.95 -5.72 -16.08
CA ALA A 85 -1.78 -7.06 -15.52
C ALA A 85 -0.35 -7.59 -15.75
N ILE A 86 0.21 -7.40 -16.95
CA ILE A 86 1.58 -7.78 -17.29
C ILE A 86 2.60 -6.98 -16.45
N VAL A 87 2.38 -5.68 -16.24
CA VAL A 87 3.24 -4.88 -15.34
C VAL A 87 3.28 -5.48 -13.94
N HIS A 88 2.13 -5.88 -13.38
CA HIS A 88 2.08 -6.53 -12.07
C HIS A 88 2.83 -7.87 -12.05
N LEU A 89 2.72 -8.68 -13.10
CA LEU A 89 3.47 -9.94 -13.22
C LEU A 89 4.98 -9.69 -13.32
N VAL A 90 5.42 -8.70 -14.09
CA VAL A 90 6.84 -8.34 -14.17
C VAL A 90 7.35 -7.86 -12.82
N LEU A 91 6.61 -6.98 -12.14
CA LEU A 91 6.96 -6.53 -10.79
C LEU A 91 7.00 -7.67 -9.78
N SER A 92 6.11 -8.67 -9.89
CA SER A 92 6.16 -9.85 -9.02
C SER A 92 7.46 -10.63 -9.16
N MET A 93 8.02 -10.72 -10.37
CA MET A 93 9.32 -11.36 -10.60
C MET A 93 10.46 -10.56 -9.96
N VAL A 94 10.40 -9.22 -10.05
CA VAL A 94 11.39 -8.33 -9.42
C VAL A 94 11.34 -8.46 -7.90
N TYR A 95 10.15 -8.44 -7.30
CA TYR A 95 9.99 -8.66 -5.86
C TYR A 95 10.42 -10.08 -5.44
N GLY A 96 10.03 -11.11 -6.19
CA GLY A 96 10.46 -12.49 -5.93
C GLY A 96 11.98 -12.63 -5.95
N ALA A 97 12.65 -12.04 -6.95
CA ALA A 97 14.11 -12.01 -7.02
C ALA A 97 14.72 -11.26 -5.82
N GLY A 98 14.19 -10.08 -5.45
CA GLY A 98 14.63 -9.34 -4.27
C GLY A 98 14.49 -10.14 -2.97
N GLY A 99 13.34 -10.80 -2.78
CA GLY A 99 13.10 -11.68 -1.63
C GLY A 99 14.11 -12.83 -1.56
N LEU A 100 14.40 -13.47 -2.69
CA LEU A 100 15.43 -14.52 -2.77
C LEU A 100 16.82 -13.98 -2.47
N LEU A 101 17.22 -12.83 -3.04
CA LEU A 101 18.52 -12.21 -2.77
C LEU A 101 18.75 -11.97 -1.28
N HIS A 102 17.77 -11.37 -0.58
CA HIS A 102 17.84 -11.15 0.87
C HIS A 102 17.79 -12.45 1.68
N SER A 103 17.11 -13.48 1.17
CA SER A 103 16.99 -14.77 1.83
C SER A 103 18.25 -15.65 1.68
N VAL A 104 18.94 -15.60 0.54
CA VAL A 104 20.02 -16.57 0.22
C VAL A 104 21.40 -15.96 0.06
N LEU A 105 21.53 -14.70 -0.39
CA LEU A 105 22.82 -14.08 -0.70
C LEU A 105 23.25 -13.05 0.35
N PHE A 106 22.32 -12.21 0.81
CA PHE A 106 22.66 -11.15 1.76
C PHE A 106 22.68 -11.63 3.21
N VAL A 107 23.39 -10.86 4.03
CA VAL A 107 23.52 -11.08 5.48
C VAL A 107 22.15 -11.18 6.15
N GLY A 108 22.07 -12.04 7.18
CA GLY A 108 20.81 -12.28 7.88
C GLY A 108 20.34 -11.06 8.69
N ASP A 109 21.28 -10.31 9.24
CA ASP A 109 21.04 -9.02 9.89
C ASP A 109 21.79 -7.93 9.13
N MET A 110 21.08 -6.86 8.74
CA MET A 110 21.62 -5.73 8.02
C MET A 110 22.70 -4.98 8.82
N GLN A 111 22.70 -5.11 10.16
CA GLN A 111 23.76 -4.55 11.01
C GLN A 111 25.13 -5.18 10.74
N ASP A 112 25.17 -6.44 10.28
CA ASP A 112 26.40 -7.17 9.94
C ASP A 112 26.87 -6.88 8.50
N SER A 113 26.14 -6.07 7.74
CA SER A 113 26.51 -5.75 6.36
C SER A 113 27.79 -4.93 6.32
N GLU A 114 28.68 -5.23 5.36
CA GLU A 114 29.85 -4.40 5.07
C GLU A 114 29.46 -3.03 4.50
N VAL A 115 28.28 -2.92 3.88
CA VAL A 115 27.76 -1.69 3.26
C VAL A 115 27.21 -0.74 4.34
N PRO A 116 27.80 0.46 4.53
CA PRO A 116 27.37 1.39 5.58
C PRO A 116 25.91 1.83 5.48
N GLN A 117 25.39 1.94 4.27
CA GLN A 117 24.01 2.32 3.99
C GLN A 117 23.04 1.20 4.41
N ALA A 118 23.41 -0.07 4.21
CA ALA A 118 22.58 -1.21 4.59
C ALA A 118 22.40 -1.28 6.12
N ARG A 119 23.45 -0.95 6.89
CA ARG A 119 23.38 -0.90 8.37
C ARG A 119 22.35 0.08 8.93
N LYS A 120 21.88 1.05 8.12
CA LYS A 120 20.78 1.95 8.51
C LYS A 120 19.42 1.26 8.59
N PHE A 121 19.25 0.13 7.90
CA PHE A 121 18.02 -0.69 7.89
C PHE A 121 17.96 -1.70 9.03
N LYS A 122 18.52 -1.33 10.19
CA LYS A 122 18.42 -2.11 11.42
C LYS A 122 17.00 -2.07 11.98
N LEU A 123 16.60 -3.14 12.65
CA LEU A 123 15.33 -3.24 13.36
C LEU A 123 15.59 -3.30 14.86
N GLU A 124 15.28 -2.21 15.54
CA GLU A 124 15.39 -2.07 16.99
C GLU A 124 13.98 -1.89 17.56
N TRP A 125 13.35 -3.00 17.94
CA TRP A 125 11.93 -3.02 18.29
C TRP A 125 11.56 -2.12 19.46
N ASP A 126 12.42 -2.01 20.46
CA ASP A 126 12.22 -1.19 21.66
C ASP A 126 12.69 0.26 21.49
N ASN A 127 13.30 0.60 20.34
CA ASN A 127 13.75 1.95 20.03
C ASN A 127 12.67 2.72 19.25
N PRO A 128 11.92 3.63 19.90
CA PRO A 128 10.85 4.38 19.23
C PRO A 128 11.36 5.26 18.09
N ASP A 129 12.60 5.75 18.15
CA ASP A 129 13.18 6.58 17.09
C ASP A 129 13.50 5.75 15.83
N ASN A 130 13.87 4.48 15.99
CA ASN A 130 14.04 3.57 14.84
C ASN A 130 12.68 3.24 14.20
N GLN A 131 11.66 2.96 15.01
CA GLN A 131 10.32 2.62 14.52
C GLN A 131 9.62 3.81 13.83
N THR A 132 9.69 5.01 14.41
CA THR A 132 9.11 6.23 13.79
C THR A 132 9.81 6.59 12.48
N PHE A 133 11.12 6.39 12.38
CA PHE A 133 11.86 6.65 11.16
C PHE A 133 11.39 5.75 10.00
N ILE A 134 11.17 4.46 10.27
CA ILE A 134 10.63 3.50 9.30
C ILE A 134 9.19 3.88 8.94
N LEU A 135 8.34 4.13 9.94
CA LEU A 135 6.94 4.55 9.73
C LEU A 135 6.85 5.79 8.84
N GLY A 136 7.67 6.80 9.11
CA GLY A 136 7.65 8.06 8.39
C GLY A 136 7.92 7.88 6.89
N HIS A 137 8.85 7.00 6.50
CA HIS A 137 9.08 6.70 5.09
C HIS A 137 7.88 6.01 4.44
N HIS A 138 7.21 5.08 5.13
CA HIS A 138 6.01 4.43 4.61
C HIS A 138 4.85 5.43 4.44
N LEU A 139 4.69 6.37 5.37
CA LEU A 139 3.70 7.44 5.26
C LEU A 139 3.94 8.33 4.04
N LEU A 140 5.19 8.61 3.68
CA LEU A 140 5.51 9.32 2.43
C LEU A 140 5.01 8.55 1.20
N PHE A 141 5.25 7.23 1.12
CA PHE A 141 4.77 6.42 0.00
C PHE A 141 3.24 6.38 -0.08
N PHE A 142 2.54 6.28 1.06
CA PHE A 142 1.07 6.37 1.07
C PHE A 142 0.57 7.75 0.61
N GLY A 143 1.25 8.83 1.00
CA GLY A 143 0.93 10.16 0.53
C GLY A 143 1.10 10.32 -0.99
N VAL A 144 2.19 9.79 -1.54
CA VAL A 144 2.42 9.76 -3.00
C VAL A 144 1.35 8.95 -3.72
N ALA A 145 0.92 7.82 -3.17
CA ALA A 145 -0.16 7.02 -3.75
C ALA A 145 -1.49 7.80 -3.81
N CYS A 146 -1.83 8.57 -2.76
CA CYS A 146 -2.99 9.47 -2.79
C CYS A 146 -2.86 10.54 -3.88
N ILE A 147 -1.67 11.14 -4.07
CA ILE A 147 -1.42 12.09 -5.16
C ILE A 147 -1.63 11.42 -6.51
N TRP A 148 -1.08 10.22 -6.73
CA TRP A 148 -1.26 9.49 -7.97
C TRP A 148 -2.73 9.25 -8.29
N PHE A 149 -3.55 8.87 -7.31
CA PHE A 149 -4.98 8.68 -7.53
C PHE A 149 -5.69 9.99 -7.93
N VAL A 150 -5.42 11.09 -7.21
CA VAL A 150 -6.03 12.39 -7.48
C VAL A 150 -5.62 12.94 -8.86
N GLU A 151 -4.32 12.92 -9.16
CA GLU A 151 -3.80 13.40 -10.44
C GLU A 151 -4.21 12.49 -11.60
N TRP A 152 -4.35 11.19 -11.36
CA TRP A 152 -4.91 10.27 -12.35
C TRP A 152 -6.33 10.68 -12.74
N ALA A 153 -7.20 10.90 -11.76
CA ALA A 153 -8.58 11.30 -12.00
C ALA A 153 -8.70 12.69 -12.63
N ARG A 154 -7.78 13.62 -12.32
CA ARG A 154 -7.75 14.95 -12.92
C ARG A 154 -7.28 14.94 -14.38
N ILE A 155 -6.24 14.15 -14.69
CA ILE A 155 -5.59 14.16 -16.01
C ILE A 155 -6.25 13.18 -16.99
N HIS A 156 -6.52 11.95 -16.55
CA HIS A 156 -7.05 10.88 -17.42
C HIS A 156 -8.56 10.69 -17.25
N GLY A 157 -9.06 10.99 -16.06
CA GLY A 157 -10.45 10.74 -15.70
C GLY A 157 -10.68 9.36 -15.08
N ILE A 158 -11.80 9.25 -14.36
CA ILE A 158 -12.29 8.02 -13.75
C ILE A 158 -13.77 7.83 -14.12
N TYR A 159 -14.30 6.62 -13.92
CA TYR A 159 -15.68 6.32 -14.29
C TYR A 159 -16.66 6.97 -13.31
N ASP A 160 -17.56 7.79 -13.83
CA ASP A 160 -18.65 8.38 -13.07
C ASP A 160 -19.96 7.64 -13.36
N PRO A 161 -20.52 6.91 -12.38
CA PRO A 161 -21.76 6.16 -12.56
C PRO A 161 -22.99 7.05 -12.75
N ALA A 162 -22.97 8.31 -12.32
CA ALA A 162 -24.10 9.24 -12.47
C ALA A 162 -24.31 9.66 -13.93
N ILE A 163 -23.22 9.75 -14.71
CA ILE A 163 -23.28 10.07 -16.14
C ILE A 163 -22.98 8.86 -17.05
N GLY A 164 -22.52 7.74 -16.48
CA GLY A 164 -22.22 6.51 -17.22
C GLY A 164 -21.00 6.62 -18.14
N ALA A 165 -20.03 7.46 -17.80
CA ALA A 165 -18.85 7.72 -18.64
C ALA A 165 -17.60 8.04 -17.81
N VAL A 166 -16.44 7.83 -18.41
CA VAL A 166 -15.17 8.32 -17.85
C VAL A 166 -15.11 9.83 -18.04
N ARG A 167 -14.82 10.56 -16.96
CA ARG A 167 -14.60 12.00 -17.02
C ARG A 167 -13.44 12.42 -16.14
N GLN A 168 -12.81 13.53 -16.53
CA GLN A 168 -11.90 14.23 -15.64
C GLN A 168 -12.68 14.80 -14.45
N VAL A 169 -12.07 14.75 -13.27
CA VAL A 169 -12.68 15.21 -12.02
C VAL A 169 -11.74 16.20 -11.36
N GLU A 170 -12.24 17.40 -11.10
CA GLU A 170 -11.55 18.40 -10.29
C GLU A 170 -11.94 18.20 -8.83
N TYR A 171 -10.96 18.01 -7.95
CA TYR A 171 -11.20 17.66 -6.55
C TYR A 171 -11.67 18.87 -5.71
N ASN A 172 -12.52 18.64 -4.70
CA ASN A 172 -13.03 19.68 -3.81
C ASN A 172 -12.19 19.79 -2.52
N LEU A 173 -11.43 20.88 -2.33
CA LEU A 173 -10.64 21.11 -1.12
C LEU A 173 -11.37 21.88 0.00
N ASN A 174 -12.71 21.85 0.01
CA ASN A 174 -13.46 22.45 1.11
C ASN A 174 -13.25 21.65 2.41
N LEU A 175 -12.41 22.19 3.30
CA LEU A 175 -12.06 21.54 4.58
C LEU A 175 -13.27 21.32 5.50
N THR A 176 -14.31 22.16 5.42
CA THR A 176 -15.52 21.97 6.21
C THR A 176 -16.31 20.75 5.72
N SER A 177 -16.42 20.57 4.41
CA SER A 177 -17.04 19.36 3.83
C SER A 177 -16.25 18.12 4.23
N ILE A 178 -14.92 18.12 4.02
CA ILE A 178 -14.05 17.00 4.39
C ILE A 178 -14.18 16.64 5.88
N TRP A 179 -14.21 17.65 6.75
CA TRP A 179 -14.37 17.44 8.19
C TRP A 179 -15.74 16.85 8.54
N ASN A 180 -16.82 17.34 7.93
CA ASN A 180 -18.16 16.83 8.18
C ASN A 180 -18.30 15.37 7.74
N HIS A 181 -17.58 14.98 6.67
CA HIS A 181 -17.59 13.61 6.16
C HIS A 181 -17.01 12.54 7.09
N GLN A 182 -16.37 12.90 8.21
CA GLN A 182 -15.88 11.92 9.16
C GLN A 182 -16.99 11.05 9.79
N PHE A 183 -18.24 11.52 9.79
CA PHE A 183 -19.38 10.82 10.39
C PHE A 183 -20.35 10.22 9.37
N ASP A 184 -20.32 10.68 8.11
CA ASP A 184 -21.19 10.21 7.04
C ASP A 184 -20.41 9.74 5.80
N PHE A 185 -19.15 9.31 5.96
CA PHE A 185 -18.26 8.89 4.86
C PHE A 185 -18.82 7.79 3.94
N LEU A 186 -19.81 7.01 4.39
CA LEU A 186 -20.50 6.01 3.56
C LEU A 186 -21.57 6.62 2.64
N ALA A 187 -21.97 7.86 2.88
CA ALA A 187 -23.00 8.59 2.14
C ALA A 187 -22.42 9.59 1.12
N ILE A 188 -21.09 9.64 0.96
CA ILE A 188 -20.45 10.48 -0.05
C ILE A 188 -20.90 10.00 -1.44
N ASP A 189 -21.51 10.91 -2.21
CA ASP A 189 -22.09 10.64 -3.52
C ASP A 189 -21.46 11.45 -4.67
N SER A 190 -20.40 12.23 -4.37
CA SER A 190 -19.65 13.00 -5.37
C SER A 190 -18.21 12.51 -5.50
N LEU A 191 -17.71 12.44 -6.75
CA LEU A 191 -16.31 12.09 -7.00
C LEU A 191 -15.36 13.22 -6.57
N GLU A 192 -15.84 14.46 -6.66
CA GLU A 192 -15.13 15.67 -6.25
C GLU A 192 -14.75 15.61 -4.77
N ASP A 193 -15.66 15.18 -3.90
CA ASP A 193 -15.41 15.06 -2.45
C ASP A 193 -14.55 13.83 -2.13
N VAL A 194 -14.74 12.70 -2.84
CA VAL A 194 -13.85 11.53 -2.72
C VAL A 194 -12.40 11.93 -3.01
N LEU A 195 -12.15 12.61 -4.12
CA LEU A 195 -10.81 13.04 -4.50
C LEU A 195 -10.30 14.17 -3.59
N GLY A 196 -11.17 15.07 -3.14
CA GLY A 196 -10.86 16.10 -2.16
C GLY A 196 -10.33 15.53 -0.85
N GLY A 197 -11.00 14.49 -0.34
CA GLY A 197 -10.54 13.73 0.83
C GLY A 197 -9.17 13.08 0.61
N HIS A 198 -8.93 12.48 -0.56
CA HIS A 198 -7.62 11.87 -0.89
C HIS A 198 -6.51 12.92 -1.02
N ALA A 199 -6.80 14.10 -1.57
CA ALA A 199 -5.85 15.21 -1.64
C ALA A 199 -5.49 15.72 -0.23
N PHE A 200 -6.47 15.83 0.66
CA PHE A 200 -6.22 16.17 2.07
C PHE A 200 -5.41 15.09 2.79
N LEU A 201 -5.73 13.80 2.56
CA LEU A 201 -4.96 12.69 3.10
C LEU A 201 -3.52 12.68 2.59
N ALA A 202 -3.28 13.01 1.32
CA ALA A 202 -1.93 13.15 0.78
C ALA A 202 -1.11 14.17 1.58
N PHE A 203 -1.68 15.35 1.84
CA PHE A 203 -1.04 16.36 2.67
C PHE A 203 -0.73 15.86 4.09
N LEU A 204 -1.71 15.24 4.76
CA LEU A 204 -1.52 14.71 6.12
C LEU A 204 -0.47 13.59 6.17
N LYS A 205 -0.48 12.65 5.22
CA LYS A 205 0.47 11.54 5.17
C LYS A 205 1.89 12.02 4.87
N ILE A 206 2.05 12.99 3.96
CA ILE A 206 3.38 13.54 3.65
C ILE A 206 3.93 14.37 4.80
N THR A 207 3.13 15.28 5.36
CA THR A 207 3.57 16.11 6.49
C THR A 207 3.80 15.28 7.75
N GLY A 208 2.92 14.32 8.05
CA GLY A 208 3.12 13.35 9.12
C GLY A 208 4.34 12.47 8.90
N GLY A 209 4.57 11.99 7.68
CA GLY A 209 5.76 11.23 7.32
C GLY A 209 7.05 12.03 7.52
N ALA A 210 7.08 13.28 7.04
CA ALA A 210 8.20 14.19 7.26
C ALA A 210 8.43 14.48 8.74
N PHE A 211 7.36 14.68 9.51
CA PHE A 211 7.43 14.86 10.96
C PHE A 211 8.05 13.64 11.65
N HIS A 212 7.58 12.43 11.33
CA HIS A 212 8.08 11.17 11.89
C HIS A 212 9.55 10.87 11.53
N ILE A 213 10.04 11.39 10.40
CA ILE A 213 11.45 11.30 9.98
C ILE A 213 12.31 12.36 10.68
N ALA A 214 11.81 13.59 10.77
CA ALA A 214 12.58 14.74 11.24
C ALA A 214 12.61 14.89 12.76
N THR A 215 11.71 14.22 13.48
CA THR A 215 11.59 14.32 14.94
C THR A 215 11.97 13.02 15.63
N LYS A 216 12.21 13.13 16.94
CA LYS A 216 12.53 12.04 17.86
C LYS A 216 11.68 12.17 19.11
N GLN A 217 11.62 11.13 19.93
CA GLN A 217 10.96 11.22 21.23
C GLN A 217 11.52 12.39 22.05
N VAL A 218 10.62 13.26 22.52
CA VAL A 218 11.00 14.41 23.34
C VAL A 218 11.13 13.98 24.79
N GLY A 219 12.32 14.14 25.37
CA GLY A 219 12.63 13.76 26.75
C GLY A 219 12.77 12.25 26.95
N GLU A 220 12.84 11.80 28.20
CA GLU A 220 13.03 10.39 28.54
C GLU A 220 11.84 9.54 28.07
N TYR A 221 12.13 8.36 27.49
CA TYR A 221 11.12 7.37 27.11
C TYR A 221 10.69 6.58 28.35
N THR A 222 9.67 7.10 29.03
CA THR A 222 9.15 6.51 30.27
C THR A 222 8.08 5.47 29.99
N LYS A 223 7.70 4.68 31.02
CA LYS A 223 6.59 3.72 30.92
C LYS A 223 5.28 4.37 30.48
N PHE A 224 5.03 5.62 30.89
CA PHE A 224 3.85 6.39 30.45
C PHE A 224 3.86 6.66 28.93
N LYS A 225 5.05 6.79 28.34
CA LYS A 225 5.21 6.96 26.89
C LYS A 225 5.24 5.62 26.13
N GLY A 226 5.17 4.48 26.82
CA GLY A 226 5.17 3.15 26.22
C GLY A 226 6.45 2.33 26.42
N ALA A 227 7.40 2.78 27.25
CA ALA A 227 8.60 1.99 27.54
C ALA A 227 8.24 0.63 28.16
N GLY A 228 8.81 -0.43 27.59
CA GLY A 228 8.50 -1.83 27.95
C GLY A 228 7.27 -2.42 27.27
N LEU A 229 6.48 -1.63 26.53
CA LEU A 229 5.37 -2.12 25.71
C LEU A 229 5.75 -2.26 24.24
N LEU A 230 6.73 -1.49 23.77
CA LEU A 230 7.16 -1.51 22.37
C LEU A 230 7.99 -2.77 22.09
N SER A 231 7.38 -3.71 21.37
CA SER A 231 7.98 -4.96 20.93
C SER A 231 7.53 -5.29 19.51
N ALA A 232 8.19 -6.25 18.86
CA ALA A 232 7.79 -6.73 17.54
C ALA A 232 6.32 -7.19 17.50
N GLU A 233 5.88 -7.94 18.52
CA GLU A 233 4.51 -8.43 18.63
C GLU A 233 3.51 -7.30 18.90
N ALA A 234 3.87 -6.30 19.70
CA ALA A 234 3.01 -5.15 19.94
C ALA A 234 2.77 -4.36 18.65
N ILE A 235 3.84 -4.07 17.89
CA ILE A 235 3.76 -3.37 16.60
C ILE A 235 2.93 -4.17 15.60
N LEU A 236 3.14 -5.49 15.52
CA LEU A 236 2.32 -6.38 14.71
C LEU A 236 0.84 -6.34 15.14
N SER A 237 0.56 -6.38 16.44
CA SER A 237 -0.80 -6.36 16.98
C SER A 237 -1.53 -5.06 16.67
N PHE A 238 -0.86 -3.91 16.80
CA PHE A 238 -1.42 -2.61 16.40
C PHE A 238 -1.71 -2.55 14.90
N SER A 239 -0.82 -3.13 14.09
CA SER A 239 -1.01 -3.21 12.63
C SER A 239 -2.19 -4.12 12.27
N CYS A 240 -2.33 -5.28 12.93
CA CYS A 240 -3.47 -6.17 12.75
C CYS A 240 -4.78 -5.51 13.17
N ALA A 241 -4.80 -4.80 14.30
CA ALA A 241 -5.98 -4.04 14.74
C ALA A 241 -6.30 -2.86 13.82
N GLY A 242 -5.31 -2.29 13.13
CA GLY A 242 -5.52 -1.26 12.11
C GLY A 242 -6.06 -1.81 10.78
N LEU A 243 -5.83 -3.11 10.50
CA LEU A 243 -6.34 -3.79 9.30
C LEU A 243 -7.71 -4.45 9.50
N GLY A 244 -7.99 -4.97 10.71
CA GLY A 244 -9.22 -5.68 11.05
C GLY A 244 -10.34 -4.76 11.48
#